data_AF-A0A7X8D4Q8-F1
#
_entry.id   AF-A0A7X8D4Q8-F1
#
_cell.length_a   1.000
_cell.length_b   1.000
_cell.length_c   1.000
_cell.angle_alpha   90.00
_cell.angle_beta   90.00
_cell.angle_gamma   90.00
#
_symmetry.space_group_name_H-M   'P 1'
#
loop_
_entity.id
_entity.type
_entity.pdbx_description
1 polymer ?
#
loop_
_entity_poly.entity_id
_entity_poly.type
_entity_poly.pdbx_seq_one_letter_code
_entity_poly.pdbx_strand_id
1 'polypeptide(L)'
;HQIAYIPAGQTHPAHFPSLFNALAQREVAEVYEQDQTFLLNKQTTPHGTLYVARNITIFEQREDKFTALTFILVGLISILSWWLARVTLMCEKLSWRLDLKSELDHGTQIELFFQPA
;
A
#
# COMPACT_ATOMS: atom_id res chain seq x y z
N HIS A 1 20.61 -11.05 5.15
CA HIS A 1 20.58 -10.25 6.40
C HIS A 1 22.01 -9.96 6.80
N GLN A 2 22.35 -8.70 7.08
CA GLN A 2 23.67 -8.31 7.59
C GLN A 2 23.51 -7.75 9.00
N ILE A 3 24.45 -8.06 9.89
CA ILE A 3 24.43 -7.63 11.29
C ILE A 3 25.84 -7.12 11.62
N ALA A 4 25.93 -5.97 12.29
CA ALA A 4 27.17 -5.44 12.83
C ALA A 4 26.96 -5.02 14.28
N TYR A 5 27.95 -5.26 15.14
CA TYR A 5 27.91 -4.88 16.54
C TYR A 5 29.17 -4.11 16.90
N ILE A 6 28.99 -2.93 17.52
CA ILE A 6 30.09 -2.08 17.99
C ILE A 6 30.02 -2.06 19.53
N PRO A 7 30.95 -2.70 20.24
CA PRO A 7 30.99 -2.67 21.71
C PRO A 7 31.14 -1.24 22.25
N ALA A 8 30.62 -1.00 23.46
CA ALA A 8 30.76 0.28 24.13
C ALA A 8 32.24 0.64 24.33
N GLY A 9 32.62 1.87 23.92
CA GLY A 9 33.99 2.37 24.05
C GLY A 9 34.95 1.96 22.94
N GLN A 10 34.51 1.20 21.93
CA GLN A 10 35.32 0.91 20.73
C GLN A 10 35.07 1.94 19.63
N THR A 11 36.13 2.28 18.90
CA THR A 11 36.03 3.12 17.70
C THR A 11 35.39 2.34 16.56
N HIS A 12 34.72 3.07 15.68
CA HIS A 12 34.05 2.51 14.51
C HIS A 12 35.06 1.71 13.65
N PRO A 13 34.80 0.43 13.34
CA PRO A 13 35.76 -0.40 12.61
C PRO A 13 35.98 0.12 11.17
N ALA A 14 37.20 -0.01 10.66
CA ALA A 14 37.58 0.46 9.32
C ALA A 14 36.81 -0.23 8.18
N HIS A 15 36.34 -1.46 8.41
CA HIS A 15 35.50 -2.25 7.49
C HIS A 15 34.02 -2.24 7.89
N PHE A 16 33.47 -1.07 8.22
CA PHE A 16 32.04 -0.95 8.49
C PHE A 16 31.24 -0.91 7.17
N PRO A 17 30.17 -1.71 7.02
CA PRO A 17 29.37 -1.72 5.80
C PRO A 17 28.77 -0.33 5.52
N SER A 18 29.01 0.19 4.31
CA SER A 18 28.50 1.50 3.87
C SER A 18 26.98 1.60 3.92
N LEU A 19 26.27 0.47 3.85
CA LEU A 19 24.82 0.38 3.98
C LEU A 19 24.31 1.06 5.26
N PHE A 20 25.04 0.93 6.38
CA PHE A 20 24.64 1.50 7.67
C PHE A 20 24.93 3.00 7.82
N ASN A 21 25.56 3.65 6.82
CA ASN A 21 25.76 5.10 6.85
C ASN A 21 24.43 5.88 6.90
N ALA A 22 23.34 5.30 6.38
CA ALA A 22 22.00 5.86 6.47
C ALA A 22 21.47 5.96 7.93
N LEU A 23 22.09 5.24 8.87
CA LEU A 23 21.78 5.26 10.31
C LEU A 23 22.66 6.24 11.10
N ALA A 24 23.49 7.06 10.45
CA ALA A 24 24.39 8.00 11.14
C ALA A 24 23.64 8.89 12.14
N GLN A 25 22.46 9.40 11.75
CA GLN A 25 21.63 10.28 12.59
C GLN A 25 20.25 9.67 12.92
N ARG A 26 19.96 8.45 12.45
CA ARG A 26 18.66 7.80 12.62
C ARG A 26 18.80 6.46 13.32
N GLU A 27 17.75 6.03 14.00
CA GLU A 27 17.67 4.67 14.59
C GLU A 27 17.12 3.65 13.59
N VAL A 28 16.28 4.10 12.65
CA VAL A 28 15.73 3.25 11.60
C VAL A 28 15.87 3.98 10.26
N ALA A 29 16.22 3.25 9.21
CA ALA A 29 16.28 3.76 7.85
C ALA A 29 15.96 2.65 6.86
N GLU A 30 15.29 3.00 5.77
CA GLU A 30 15.12 2.13 4.61
C GLU A 30 16.12 2.55 3.54
N VAL A 31 16.81 1.57 2.97
CA VAL A 31 17.80 1.80 1.92
C VAL A 31 17.55 0.83 0.78
N TYR A 32 17.55 1.37 -0.43
CA TYR A 32 17.48 0.59 -1.66
C TYR A 32 18.89 0.38 -2.21
N GLU A 33 19.32 -0.87 -2.31
CA GLU A 33 20.64 -1.25 -2.80
C GLU A 33 20.53 -2.53 -3.66
N GLN A 34 21.10 -2.49 -4.87
CA GLN A 34 21.15 -3.66 -5.78
C GLN A 34 19.77 -4.32 -6.04
N ASP A 35 18.74 -3.51 -6.28
CA ASP A 35 17.36 -3.99 -6.51
C ASP A 35 16.73 -4.70 -5.30
N GLN A 36 17.23 -4.42 -4.10
CA GLN A 36 16.68 -4.90 -2.85
C GLN A 36 16.44 -3.74 -1.89
N THR A 37 15.31 -3.81 -1.19
CA THR A 37 14.99 -2.86 -0.12
C THR A 37 15.41 -3.48 1.21
N PHE A 38 16.23 -2.76 1.97
CA PHE A 38 16.69 -3.13 3.29
C PHE A 38 16.14 -2.18 4.35
N LEU A 39 15.53 -2.76 5.39
CA LEU A 39 15.22 -2.08 6.63
C LEU A 39 16.42 -2.17 7.56
N LEU A 40 17.03 -1.03 7.85
CA LEU A 40 18.16 -0.87 8.73
C LEU A 40 17.66 -0.44 10.11
N ASN A 41 18.18 -1.06 11.15
CA ASN A 41 17.87 -0.73 12.54
C ASN A 41 19.17 -0.59 13.35
N LYS A 42 19.27 0.48 14.14
CA LYS A 42 20.33 0.78 15.10
C LYS A 42 19.73 0.79 16.50
N GLN A 43 20.19 -0.10 17.35
CA GLN A 43 19.82 -0.14 18.76
C GLN A 43 21.04 0.11 19.64
N THR A 44 20.98 1.18 20.42
CA THR A 44 22.02 1.49 21.41
C THR A 44 21.69 0.81 22.73
N THR A 45 22.62 0.03 23.26
CA THR A 45 22.51 -0.66 24.55
C THR A 45 23.67 -0.25 25.46
N PRO A 46 23.59 -0.50 26.78
CA PRO A 46 24.69 -0.22 27.71
C PRO A 46 26.01 -0.92 27.36
N HIS A 47 25.94 -2.01 26.59
CA HIS A 47 27.11 -2.82 26.21
C HIS A 47 27.66 -2.51 24.81
N GLY A 48 26.95 -1.71 24.00
CA GLY A 48 27.32 -1.41 22.62
C GLY A 48 26.14 -1.05 21.73
N THR A 49 26.42 -0.81 20.45
CA THR A 49 25.43 -0.48 19.41
C THR A 49 25.28 -1.65 18.45
N LEU A 50 24.06 -2.14 18.28
CA LEU A 50 23.70 -3.19 17.33
C LEU A 50 23.10 -2.58 16.06
N TYR A 51 23.61 -2.99 14.91
CA TYR A 51 23.13 -2.61 13.59
C TYR A 51 22.61 -3.86 12.88
N VAL A 52 21.38 -3.80 12.36
CA VAL A 52 20.73 -4.92 11.66
C VAL A 52 20.18 -4.43 10.34
N ALA A 53 20.49 -5.15 9.25
CA ALA A 53 19.91 -4.95 7.94
C ALA A 53 19.01 -6.13 7.57
N ARG A 54 17.71 -5.86 7.39
CA ARG A 54 16.69 -6.83 7.02
C ARG A 54 16.23 -6.58 5.59
N ASN A 55 16.37 -7.57 4.70
CA ASN A 55 15.78 -7.47 3.38
C ASN A 55 14.25 -7.53 3.52
N ILE A 56 13.57 -6.48 3.07
CA ILE A 56 12.11 -6.33 3.06
C ILE A 56 11.54 -6.24 1.64
N THR A 57 12.34 -6.51 0.60
CA THR A 57 11.95 -6.41 -0.83
C THR A 57 10.64 -7.13 -1.15
N ILE A 58 10.40 -8.30 -0.53
CA ILE A 58 9.16 -9.06 -0.74
C ILE A 58 7.93 -8.35 -0.18
N PHE A 59 8.09 -7.53 0.86
CA PHE A 59 6.99 -6.73 1.43
C PHE A 59 6.68 -5.55 0.51
N GLU A 60 7.70 -4.81 0.07
CA GLU A 60 7.55 -3.72 -0.91
C GLU A 60 6.82 -4.19 -2.18
N GLN A 61 7.27 -5.30 -2.77
CA GLN A 61 6.64 -5.86 -3.98
C GLN A 61 5.18 -6.29 -3.76
N ARG A 62 4.81 -6.65 -2.53
CA ARG A 62 3.42 -7.00 -2.19
C ARG A 62 2.59 -5.74 -1.99
N GLU A 63 3.16 -4.71 -1.38
CA GLU A 63 2.52 -3.42 -1.19
C GLU A 63 2.21 -2.73 -2.52
N ASP A 64 3.15 -2.74 -3.47
CA ASP A 64 2.93 -2.20 -4.82
C ASP A 64 1.75 -2.88 -5.53
N LYS A 65 1.69 -4.21 -5.47
CA LYS A 65 0.61 -4.99 -6.08
C LYS A 65 -0.73 -4.71 -5.39
N PHE A 66 -0.72 -4.59 -4.06
CA PHE A 66 -1.93 -4.29 -3.30
C PHE A 66 -2.44 -2.87 -3.59
N THR A 67 -1.53 -1.91 -3.69
CA THR A 67 -1.81 -0.52 -4.04
C THR A 67 -2.40 -0.43 -5.44
N ALA A 68 -1.78 -1.10 -6.42
CA ALA A 68 -2.30 -1.18 -7.78
C ALA A 68 -3.70 -1.80 -7.84
N LEU A 69 -3.94 -2.91 -7.14
CA LEU A 69 -5.26 -3.54 -7.06
C LEU A 69 -6.30 -2.60 -6.42
N THR A 70 -5.92 -1.87 -5.39
CA THR A 70 -6.78 -0.89 -4.71
C THR A 70 -7.21 0.22 -5.67
N PHE A 71 -6.27 0.77 -6.45
CA PHE A 71 -6.61 1.79 -7.46
C PHE A 71 -7.54 1.25 -8.55
N ILE A 72 -7.33 0.00 -8.99
CA ILE A 72 -8.23 -0.64 -9.97
C ILE A 72 -9.64 -0.76 -9.39
N LEU A 73 -9.79 -1.24 -8.16
CA LEU A 73 -11.10 -1.40 -7.51
C LEU A 73 -11.82 -0.05 -7.34
N VAL A 74 -11.10 0.97 -6.84
CA VAL A 74 -11.63 2.33 -6.71
C VAL A 74 -12.06 2.87 -8.06
N GLY A 75 -11.28 2.64 -9.11
CA GLY A 75 -11.63 3.00 -10.48
C GLY A 75 -12.92 2.32 -10.94
N LEU A 76 -13.05 1.01 -10.75
CA LEU A 76 -14.24 0.24 -11.15
C LEU A 76 -15.50 0.72 -10.43
N ILE A 77 -15.43 0.94 -9.12
CA ILE A 77 -16.57 1.45 -8.33
C ILE A 77 -16.94 2.85 -8.82
N SER A 78 -15.95 3.72 -9.03
CA SER A 78 -16.17 5.09 -9.49
C SER A 78 -16.81 5.14 -10.89
N ILE A 79 -16.34 4.29 -11.81
CA ILE A 79 -16.92 4.14 -13.16
C ILE A 79 -18.36 3.63 -13.07
N LEU A 80 -18.61 2.60 -12.25
CA LEU A 80 -19.95 2.05 -12.05
C LEU A 80 -20.90 3.10 -11.47
N SER A 81 -20.48 3.83 -10.43
CA SER A 81 -21.28 4.91 -9.82
C SER A 81 -21.57 6.02 -10.81
N TRP A 82 -20.59 6.44 -11.60
CA TRP A 82 -20.78 7.45 -12.63
C TRP A 82 -21.75 6.98 -13.72
N TRP A 83 -21.60 5.73 -14.17
CA TRP A 83 -22.50 5.12 -15.15
C TRP A 83 -23.93 5.05 -14.63
N LEU A 84 -24.14 4.58 -13.40
CA LEU A 84 -25.46 4.50 -12.78
C LEU A 84 -26.11 5.88 -12.70
N ALA A 85 -25.37 6.91 -12.28
CA ALA A 85 -25.86 8.28 -12.24
C ALA A 85 -26.30 8.79 -13.63
N ARG A 86 -25.56 8.44 -14.69
CA ARG A 86 -25.92 8.80 -16.06
C ARG A 86 -27.19 8.08 -16.54
N VAL A 87 -27.35 6.82 -16.20
CA VAL A 87 -28.55 6.04 -16.50
C VAL A 87 -29.76 6.62 -15.77
N THR A 88 -29.64 6.95 -14.49
CA THR A 88 -30.71 7.59 -13.71
C THR A 88 -31.13 8.92 -14.34
N LEU A 89 -30.18 9.79 -14.71
CA LEU A 89 -30.48 11.06 -15.39
C LEU A 89 -31.18 10.87 -16.74
N MET A 90 -30.82 9.82 -17.49
CA MET A 90 -31.51 9.50 -18.75
C MET A 90 -32.94 9.01 -18.49
N CYS A 91 -33.13 8.18 -17.46
CA CYS A 91 -34.46 7.72 -17.07
C CYS A 91 -35.33 8.90 -16.64
N GLU A 92 -34.83 9.80 -15.79
CA GLU A 92 -35.55 11.01 -15.39
C GLU A 92 -35.95 11.88 -16.58
N LYS A 93 -35.05 12.06 -17.56
CA LYS A 93 -35.35 12.82 -18.79
C LYS A 93 -36.45 12.20 -19.64
N LEU A 94 -36.57 10.88 -19.61
CA LEU A 94 -37.57 10.12 -20.37
C LEU A 94 -38.84 9.85 -19.54
N SER A 95 -38.93 10.39 -18.32
CA SER A 95 -39.97 10.06 -17.33
C SER A 95 -40.04 8.55 -17.01
N TRP A 96 -38.94 7.84 -17.24
CA TRP A 96 -38.75 6.44 -16.85
C TRP A 96 -38.31 6.37 -15.40
N ARG A 97 -38.65 5.27 -14.71
CA ARG A 97 -38.22 5.01 -13.33
C ARG A 97 -37.16 3.92 -13.28
N LEU A 98 -36.12 4.17 -12.50
CA LEU A 98 -35.08 3.21 -12.17
C LEU A 98 -35.16 2.92 -10.67
N ASP A 99 -35.51 1.69 -10.30
CA ASP A 99 -35.53 1.25 -8.90
C ASP A 99 -34.43 0.23 -8.64
N LEU A 100 -33.72 0.43 -7.53
CA LEU A 100 -32.67 -0.47 -7.04
C LEU A 100 -33.23 -1.25 -5.85
N LYS A 101 -33.40 -2.56 -6.03
CA LYS A 101 -33.73 -3.47 -4.94
C LYS A 101 -32.47 -4.21 -4.54
N SER A 102 -31.96 -3.89 -3.35
CA SER A 102 -30.91 -4.70 -2.73
C SER A 102 -31.58 -5.81 -1.93
N GLU A 103 -31.39 -7.07 -2.35
CA GLU A 103 -31.79 -8.22 -1.56
C GLU A 103 -30.52 -8.82 -0.94
N LEU A 104 -30.50 -8.88 0.40
CA LEU A 104 -29.28 -9.17 1.18
C LEU A 104 -28.59 -10.48 0.82
N ASP A 105 -29.31 -11.45 0.23
CA ASP A 105 -28.79 -12.80 -0.09
C ASP A 105 -28.62 -13.09 -1.60
N HIS A 106 -29.12 -12.24 -2.50
CA HIS A 106 -29.20 -12.56 -3.94
C HIS A 106 -28.60 -11.50 -4.89
N GLY A 107 -27.93 -10.49 -4.35
CA GLY A 107 -27.24 -9.46 -5.12
C GLY A 107 -28.09 -8.21 -5.35
N THR A 108 -27.73 -7.42 -6.36
CA THR A 108 -28.42 -6.16 -6.67
C THR A 108 -29.32 -6.35 -7.89
N GLN A 109 -30.63 -6.23 -7.69
CA GLN A 109 -31.60 -6.23 -8.79
C GLN A 109 -31.92 -4.79 -9.20
N ILE A 110 -31.86 -4.53 -10.51
CA ILE A 110 -32.14 -3.22 -11.12
C ILE A 110 -33.42 -3.36 -11.93
N GLU A 111 -34.46 -2.61 -11.58
CA GLU A 111 -35.75 -2.57 -12.30
C GLU A 111 -35.88 -1.26 -13.09
N LEU A 112 -36.26 -1.37 -14.36
CA LEU A 112 -36.46 -0.26 -15.29
C LEU A 112 -37.93 -0.22 -15.72
N PHE A 113 -38.61 0.88 -15.40
CA PHE A 113 -40.01 1.13 -15.77
C PHE A 113 -40.07 2.17 -16.88
N PHE A 114 -40.55 1.74 -18.05
CA PHE A 114 -40.77 2.59 -19.21
C PHE A 114 -42.17 3.21 -19.15
N GLN A 115 -42.31 4.49 -19.50
CA GLN A 115 -43.63 5.09 -19.66
C GLN A 115 -44.26 4.59 -20.97
N PRO A 116 -45.54 4.16 -20.99
CA PRO A 116 -46.20 3.79 -22.24
C PRO A 116 -46.29 5.01 -23.17
N ALA A 117 -46.00 4.79 -24.45
CA ALA A 117 -46.06 5.79 -25.52
C ALA A 117 -47.51 6.26 -25.77
#